data_AF-A0A7K8Z5W1-F1
#
_entry.id   AF-A0A7K8Z5W1-F1
#
_cell.length_a   1.000
_cell.length_b   1.000
_cell.length_c   1.000
_cell.angle_alpha   90.00
_cell.angle_beta   90.00
_cell.angle_gamma   90.00
#
_symmetry.space_group_name_H-M   'P 1'
#
loop_
_entity.id
_entity.type
_entity.pdbx_description
1 polymer ?
#
loop_
_entity_poly.entity_id
_entity_poly.type
_entity_poly.pdbx_seq_one_letter_code
_entity_poly.pdbx_strand_id
1 'polypeptide(L)'
;MDSDLEEHLRAAFRDKLRLLTVPARDAASLLPSTRVLLKRREVAEVEQELQSQREDFRQRMERLAQRRERLARREEEHRDALLKFDAFQEAAAARRERALRRAGEERARAEARRAEAARLRRELAGLQWHRERLARRLRSLRPFGDYLRDVLASTGQFQDVLAMLVHFRVLTEARAALAQEAEAGQERLAQGRARLHQYQEEASTELLGTNNELAQLRTRLEATHQDVLQWESCWARAQSTATQKTLLLGQIKLAVLNLFQLSTARLRIPRNVAMEDTEAQLDMV
;
A
#
# COMPACT_ATOMS: atom_id res chain seq x y z
N MET A 1 -65.79 -73.44 17.14
CA MET A 1 -64.97 -74.62 17.44
C MET A 1 -65.49 -75.39 18.66
N ASP A 2 -66.17 -74.74 19.61
CA ASP A 2 -66.70 -75.44 20.80
C ASP A 2 -68.04 -76.17 20.55
N SER A 3 -68.90 -75.70 19.64
CA SER A 3 -70.16 -76.39 19.27
C SER A 3 -69.94 -77.77 18.63
N ASP A 4 -68.93 -77.92 17.76
CA ASP A 4 -68.66 -79.20 17.10
C ASP A 4 -68.18 -80.27 18.09
N LEU A 5 -67.46 -79.84 19.13
CA LEU A 5 -67.01 -80.72 20.20
C LEU A 5 -68.19 -81.15 21.09
N GLU A 6 -69.12 -80.23 21.40
CA GLU A 6 -70.35 -80.55 22.14
C GLU A 6 -71.27 -81.49 21.37
N GLU A 7 -71.45 -81.30 20.07
CA GLU A 7 -72.26 -82.19 19.21
C GLU A 7 -71.62 -83.58 19.08
N HIS A 8 -70.31 -83.67 18.89
CA HIS A 8 -69.61 -84.96 18.87
C HIS A 8 -69.70 -85.69 20.21
N LEU A 9 -69.57 -84.99 21.33
CA LEU A 9 -69.72 -85.60 22.66
C LEU A 9 -71.16 -86.06 22.90
N ARG A 10 -72.17 -85.29 22.49
CA ARG A 10 -73.59 -85.70 22.57
C ARG A 10 -73.90 -86.91 21.69
N ALA A 11 -73.34 -86.97 20.48
CA ALA A 11 -73.48 -88.12 19.58
C ALA A 11 -72.80 -89.37 20.14
N ALA A 12 -71.56 -89.24 20.63
CA ALA A 12 -70.81 -90.34 21.23
C ALA A 12 -71.47 -90.89 22.50
N PHE A 13 -72.11 -90.03 23.31
CA PHE A 13 -72.89 -90.47 24.48
C PHE A 13 -74.21 -91.16 24.09
N ARG A 14 -74.90 -90.68 23.04
CA ARG A 14 -76.12 -91.34 22.52
C ARG A 14 -75.84 -92.74 21.97
N ASP A 15 -74.73 -92.92 21.25
CA ASP A 15 -74.33 -94.25 20.74
C ASP A 15 -73.89 -95.20 21.84
N LYS A 16 -73.20 -94.72 22.88
CA LYS A 16 -72.86 -95.54 24.06
C LYS A 16 -74.09 -95.99 24.86
N LEU A 17 -75.15 -95.17 24.94
CA LEU A 17 -76.40 -95.55 25.60
C LEU A 17 -77.23 -96.55 24.78
N ARG A 18 -77.14 -96.50 23.44
CA ARG A 18 -77.80 -97.50 22.56
C ARG A 18 -77.19 -98.90 22.69
N LEU A 19 -75.88 -99.01 22.94
CA LEU A 19 -75.21 -100.30 23.13
C LEU A 19 -75.59 -101.02 24.44
N LEU A 20 -76.17 -100.31 25.42
CA LEU A 20 -76.64 -100.88 26.70
C LEU A 20 -78.08 -101.42 26.66
N THR A 21 -78.82 -101.21 25.56
CA THR A 21 -80.19 -101.74 25.41
C THR A 21 -80.19 -103.07 24.65
N VAL A 22 -79.92 -104.15 25.40
CA VAL A 22 -80.09 -105.53 24.90
C VAL A 22 -81.60 -105.86 24.82
N PRO A 23 -82.11 -106.41 23.70
CA PRO A 23 -83.53 -106.74 23.56
C PRO A 23 -83.94 -107.89 24.49
N ALA A 24 -84.91 -107.61 25.37
CA ALA A 24 -85.58 -108.61 26.20
C ALA A 24 -86.54 -109.46 25.36
N ARG A 25 -86.07 -110.52 24.70
CA ARG A 25 -86.93 -111.60 24.22
C ARG A 25 -86.28 -112.96 24.51
N ASP A 26 -87.12 -113.86 25.04
CA ASP A 26 -86.87 -115.28 25.35
C ASP A 26 -86.20 -115.63 26.69
N ALA A 27 -86.36 -114.78 27.72
CA ALA A 27 -85.96 -115.13 29.09
C ALA A 27 -87.08 -115.74 29.94
N ALA A 28 -88.30 -115.94 29.42
CA ALA A 28 -89.49 -116.34 30.19
C ALA A 28 -89.64 -117.86 30.46
N SER A 29 -88.75 -118.71 29.93
CA SER A 29 -88.83 -120.18 30.04
C SER A 29 -87.70 -120.84 30.84
N LEU A 30 -86.88 -120.08 31.58
CA LEU A 30 -85.71 -120.61 32.30
C LEU A 30 -85.82 -120.38 33.82
N LEU A 31 -85.38 -121.37 34.62
CA LEU A 31 -85.43 -121.36 36.10
C LEU A 31 -84.67 -120.15 36.70
N PRO A 32 -85.09 -119.62 37.88
CA PRO A 32 -84.45 -118.46 38.52
C PRO A 32 -82.92 -118.57 38.65
N SER A 33 -82.40 -119.78 38.87
CA SER A 33 -80.97 -120.05 39.00
C SER A 33 -80.16 -119.81 37.72
N THR A 34 -80.72 -120.04 36.52
CA THR A 34 -80.03 -119.77 35.25
C THR A 34 -80.04 -118.28 34.87
N ARG A 35 -81.06 -117.51 35.27
CA ARG A 35 -81.07 -116.05 35.10
C ARG A 35 -80.01 -115.34 35.96
N VAL A 36 -79.83 -115.78 37.20
CA VAL A 36 -78.79 -115.23 38.10
C VAL A 36 -77.39 -115.51 37.52
N LEU A 37 -77.17 -116.69 36.93
CA LEU A 37 -75.91 -117.03 36.29
C LEU A 37 -75.63 -116.20 35.03
N LEU A 38 -76.63 -115.98 34.18
CA LEU A 38 -76.49 -115.11 33.00
C LEU A 38 -76.23 -113.65 33.41
N LYS A 39 -76.94 -113.11 34.41
CA LYS A 39 -76.66 -111.76 34.92
C LYS A 39 -75.31 -111.63 35.61
N ARG A 40 -74.82 -112.67 36.30
CA ARG A 40 -73.45 -112.71 36.84
C ARG A 40 -72.40 -112.75 35.73
N ARG A 41 -72.67 -113.44 34.63
CA ARG A 41 -71.81 -113.47 33.46
C ARG A 41 -71.79 -112.12 32.74
N GLU A 42 -72.95 -111.50 32.53
CA GLU A 42 -73.03 -110.13 31.96
C GLU A 42 -72.32 -109.10 32.86
N VAL A 43 -72.48 -109.19 34.18
CA VAL A 43 -71.75 -108.32 35.13
C VAL A 43 -70.25 -108.58 35.06
N ALA A 44 -69.81 -109.83 34.96
CA ALA A 44 -68.39 -110.15 34.81
C ALA A 44 -67.81 -109.67 33.46
N GLU A 45 -68.58 -109.79 32.37
CA GLU A 45 -68.19 -109.30 31.04
C GLU A 45 -68.09 -107.76 31.03
N VAL A 46 -69.08 -107.06 31.62
CA VAL A 46 -69.05 -105.59 31.78
C VAL A 46 -67.95 -105.12 32.73
N GLU A 47 -67.69 -105.86 33.83
CA GLU A 47 -66.57 -105.57 34.74
C GLU A 47 -65.21 -105.76 34.05
N GLN A 48 -65.07 -106.80 33.22
CA GLN A 48 -63.87 -107.04 32.43
C GLN A 48 -63.66 -105.97 31.35
N GLU A 49 -64.73 -105.53 30.66
CA GLU A 49 -64.69 -104.39 29.73
C GLU A 49 -64.41 -103.06 30.43
N LEU A 50 -64.94 -102.85 31.64
CA LEU A 50 -64.64 -101.65 32.43
C LEU A 50 -63.19 -101.66 32.92
N GLN A 51 -62.65 -102.81 33.28
CA GLN A 51 -61.23 -102.98 33.63
C GLN A 51 -60.34 -102.69 32.42
N SER A 52 -60.64 -103.25 31.23
CA SER A 52 -59.88 -102.97 30.01
C SER A 52 -59.93 -101.48 29.64
N GLN A 53 -61.09 -100.84 29.74
CA GLN A 53 -61.22 -99.39 29.49
C GLN A 53 -60.46 -98.55 30.52
N ARG A 54 -60.42 -98.96 31.79
CA ARG A 54 -59.63 -98.29 32.83
C ARG A 54 -58.13 -98.44 32.57
N GLU A 55 -57.67 -99.60 32.14
CA GLU A 55 -56.29 -99.85 31.75
C GLU A 55 -55.90 -99.04 30.51
N ASP A 56 -56.74 -99.02 29.47
CA ASP A 56 -56.55 -98.19 28.28
C ASP A 56 -56.50 -96.70 28.63
N PHE A 57 -57.38 -96.23 29.51
CA PHE A 57 -57.38 -94.85 29.98
C PHE A 57 -56.10 -94.53 30.77
N ARG A 58 -55.65 -95.43 31.65
CA ARG A 58 -54.38 -95.29 32.38
C ARG A 58 -53.20 -95.19 31.42
N GLN A 59 -53.08 -96.11 30.45
CA GLN A 59 -52.03 -96.08 29.44
C GLN A 59 -52.07 -94.79 28.59
N ARG A 60 -53.27 -94.31 28.24
CA ARG A 60 -53.43 -93.02 27.52
C ARG A 60 -52.98 -91.84 28.38
N MET A 61 -53.34 -91.82 29.66
CA MET A 61 -52.91 -90.76 30.59
C MET A 61 -51.40 -90.76 30.82
N GLU A 62 -50.77 -91.92 30.94
CA GLU A 62 -49.32 -92.05 31.04
C GLU A 62 -48.61 -91.54 29.78
N ARG A 63 -49.09 -91.92 28.58
CA ARG A 63 -48.56 -91.41 27.31
C ARG A 63 -48.70 -89.89 27.19
N LEU A 64 -49.83 -89.33 27.64
CA LEU A 64 -50.05 -87.89 27.66
C LEU A 64 -49.14 -87.18 28.67
N ALA A 65 -48.94 -87.76 29.86
CA ALA A 65 -48.02 -87.23 30.87
C ALA A 65 -46.58 -87.20 30.34
N GLN A 66 -46.11 -88.30 29.74
CA GLN A 66 -44.79 -88.37 29.10
C GLN A 66 -44.65 -87.37 27.95
N ARG A 67 -45.70 -87.18 27.13
CA ARG A 67 -45.70 -86.19 26.06
C ARG A 67 -45.64 -84.77 26.60
N ARG A 68 -46.36 -84.46 27.67
CA ARG A 68 -46.31 -83.15 28.34
C ARG A 68 -44.91 -82.86 28.90
N GLU A 69 -44.29 -83.83 29.56
CA GLU A 69 -42.93 -83.70 30.08
C GLU A 69 -41.90 -83.48 28.96
N ARG A 70 -42.02 -84.22 27.84
CA ARG A 70 -41.17 -84.01 26.66
C ARG A 70 -41.36 -82.64 26.02
N LEU A 71 -42.59 -82.14 25.96
CA LEU A 71 -42.88 -80.80 25.44
C LEU A 71 -42.31 -79.72 26.36
N ALA A 72 -42.47 -79.85 27.68
CA ALA A 72 -41.90 -78.92 28.65
C ALA A 72 -40.37 -78.84 28.53
N ARG A 73 -39.68 -79.99 28.43
CA ARG A 73 -38.22 -80.02 28.21
C ARG A 73 -37.81 -79.33 26.92
N ARG A 74 -38.53 -79.57 25.82
CA ARG A 74 -38.26 -78.89 24.54
C ARG A 74 -38.51 -77.39 24.61
N GLU A 75 -39.55 -76.96 25.31
CA GLU A 75 -39.81 -75.54 25.54
C GLU A 75 -38.67 -74.89 26.34
N GLU A 76 -38.17 -75.54 27.38
CA GLU A 76 -37.00 -75.07 28.14
C GLU A 76 -35.73 -75.01 27.26
N GLU A 77 -35.44 -76.07 26.49
CA GLU A 77 -34.32 -76.09 25.55
C GLU A 77 -34.41 -74.95 24.51
N HIS A 78 -35.61 -74.69 23.98
CA HIS A 78 -35.83 -73.59 23.04
C HIS A 78 -35.68 -72.23 23.72
N ARG A 79 -36.16 -72.05 24.95
CA ARG A 79 -35.97 -70.83 25.73
C ARG A 79 -34.49 -70.57 26.00
N ASP A 80 -33.74 -71.58 26.41
CA ASP A 80 -32.29 -71.48 26.62
C ASP A 80 -31.53 -71.16 25.32
N ALA A 81 -31.96 -71.75 24.19
CA ALA A 81 -31.38 -71.47 22.89
C ALA A 81 -31.64 -70.01 22.45
N LEU A 82 -32.85 -69.48 22.69
CA LEU A 82 -33.19 -68.08 22.42
C LEU A 82 -32.33 -67.14 23.27
N LEU A 83 -32.20 -67.39 24.57
CA LEU A 83 -31.36 -66.57 25.45
C LEU A 83 -29.89 -66.56 25.00
N LYS A 84 -29.35 -67.72 24.58
CA LYS A 84 -27.99 -67.83 24.04
C LYS A 84 -27.84 -67.09 22.72
N PHE A 85 -28.87 -67.16 21.85
CA PHE A 85 -28.88 -66.47 20.57
C PHE A 85 -28.96 -64.95 20.73
N ASP A 86 -29.81 -64.46 21.63
CA ASP A 86 -29.92 -63.04 21.97
C ASP A 86 -28.60 -62.52 22.54
N ALA A 87 -28.00 -63.25 23.50
CA ALA A 87 -26.68 -62.91 24.03
C ALA A 87 -25.59 -62.90 22.94
N PHE A 88 -25.65 -63.81 21.97
CA PHE A 88 -24.74 -63.81 20.83
C PHE A 88 -24.97 -62.61 19.90
N GLN A 89 -26.22 -62.24 19.62
CA GLN A 89 -26.54 -61.06 18.82
C GLN A 89 -26.05 -59.78 19.48
N GLU A 90 -26.28 -59.62 20.78
CA GLU A 90 -25.79 -58.47 21.55
C GLU A 90 -24.25 -58.41 21.54
N ALA A 91 -23.57 -59.55 21.77
CA ALA A 91 -22.12 -59.62 21.70
C ALA A 91 -21.59 -59.29 20.29
N ALA A 92 -22.27 -59.73 19.23
CA ALA A 92 -21.91 -59.44 17.86
C ALA A 92 -22.15 -57.96 17.52
N ALA A 93 -23.26 -57.36 17.96
CA ALA A 93 -23.56 -55.94 17.82
C ALA A 93 -22.51 -55.08 18.55
N ALA A 94 -22.17 -55.42 19.80
CA ALA A 94 -21.13 -54.72 20.56
C ALA A 94 -19.72 -54.87 19.95
N ARG A 95 -19.42 -55.99 19.28
CA ARG A 95 -18.16 -56.15 18.52
C ARG A 95 -18.17 -55.27 17.27
N ARG A 96 -19.26 -55.25 16.51
CA ARG A 96 -19.43 -54.39 15.32
C ARG A 96 -19.30 -52.92 15.70
N GLU A 97 -19.97 -52.49 16.75
CA GLU A 97 -19.91 -51.11 17.22
C GLU A 97 -18.49 -50.71 17.63
N ARG A 98 -17.79 -51.55 18.41
CA ARG A 98 -16.38 -51.30 18.77
C ARG A 98 -15.47 -51.22 17.55
N ALA A 99 -15.67 -52.09 16.56
CA ALA A 99 -14.90 -52.05 15.32
C ALA A 99 -15.16 -50.75 14.53
N LEU A 100 -16.43 -50.33 14.43
CA LEU A 100 -16.80 -49.07 13.77
C LEU A 100 -16.23 -47.85 14.50
N ARG A 101 -16.29 -47.82 15.84
CA ARG A 101 -15.70 -46.74 16.64
C ARG A 101 -14.19 -46.65 16.43
N ARG A 102 -13.47 -47.78 16.50
CA ARG A 102 -12.01 -47.82 16.24
C ARG A 102 -11.66 -47.36 14.82
N ALA A 103 -12.40 -47.83 13.82
CA ALA A 103 -12.20 -47.40 12.43
C ALA A 103 -12.48 -45.89 12.27
N GLY A 104 -13.50 -45.35 12.96
CA GLY A 104 -13.80 -43.93 13.00
C GLY A 104 -12.67 -43.11 13.64
N GLU A 105 -12.18 -43.53 14.80
CA GLU A 105 -11.05 -42.89 15.48
C GLU A 105 -9.76 -42.92 14.64
N GLU A 106 -9.47 -44.03 13.98
CA GLU A 106 -8.31 -44.13 13.07
C GLU A 106 -8.44 -43.21 11.86
N ARG A 107 -9.64 -43.12 11.26
CA ARG A 107 -9.91 -42.19 10.16
C ARG A 107 -9.73 -40.73 10.61
N ALA A 108 -10.30 -40.35 11.75
CA ALA A 108 -10.16 -39.01 12.30
C ALA A 108 -8.68 -38.67 12.60
N ARG A 109 -7.92 -39.60 13.18
CA ARG A 109 -6.48 -39.44 13.41
C ARG A 109 -5.70 -39.30 12.09
N ALA A 110 -6.05 -40.08 11.07
CA ALA A 110 -5.42 -39.99 9.76
C ALA A 110 -5.72 -38.65 9.08
N GLU A 111 -6.95 -38.16 9.17
CA GLU A 111 -7.35 -36.84 8.65
C GLU A 111 -6.63 -35.70 9.37
N ALA A 112 -6.56 -35.72 10.70
CA ALA A 112 -5.81 -34.73 11.47
C ALA A 112 -4.33 -34.67 11.05
N ARG A 113 -3.67 -35.84 10.96
CA ARG A 113 -2.27 -35.93 10.48
C ARG A 113 -2.11 -35.43 9.05
N ARG A 114 -3.06 -35.71 8.16
CA ARG A 114 -3.04 -35.21 6.77
C ARG A 114 -3.18 -33.69 6.73
N ALA A 115 -4.06 -33.12 7.55
CA ALA A 115 -4.25 -31.68 7.66
C ALA A 115 -2.97 -30.99 8.19
N GLU A 116 -2.35 -31.54 9.23
CA GLU A 116 -1.07 -31.07 9.76
C GLU A 116 0.05 -31.17 8.72
N ALA A 117 0.18 -32.30 8.02
CA ALA A 117 1.15 -32.46 6.95
C ALA A 117 0.93 -31.45 5.81
N ALA A 118 -0.33 -31.17 5.44
CA ALA A 118 -0.65 -30.16 4.45
C ALA A 118 -0.28 -28.75 4.91
N ARG A 119 -0.54 -28.42 6.18
CA ARG A 119 -0.12 -27.15 6.80
C ARG A 119 1.41 -26.99 6.75
N LEU A 120 2.13 -27.98 7.26
CA LEU A 120 3.61 -27.96 7.27
C LEU A 120 4.20 -27.86 5.86
N ARG A 121 3.61 -28.52 4.86
CA ARG A 121 4.02 -28.38 3.45
C ARG A 121 3.87 -26.95 2.93
N ARG A 122 2.77 -26.26 3.28
CA ARG A 122 2.57 -24.85 2.90
C ARG A 122 3.60 -23.95 3.57
N GLU A 123 3.87 -24.16 4.86
CA GLU A 123 4.88 -23.40 5.60
C GLU A 123 6.29 -23.62 5.00
N LEU A 124 6.66 -24.87 4.69
CA LEU A 124 7.91 -25.20 4.03
C LEU A 124 8.04 -24.55 2.65
N ALA A 125 6.97 -24.56 1.84
CA ALA A 125 6.98 -23.90 0.54
C ALA A 125 7.19 -22.39 0.68
N GLY A 126 6.54 -21.75 1.66
CA GLY A 126 6.75 -20.33 1.96
C GLY A 126 8.19 -20.01 2.38
N LEU A 127 8.79 -20.84 3.24
CA LEU A 127 10.18 -20.69 3.66
C LEU A 127 11.16 -20.91 2.51
N GLN A 128 10.91 -21.90 1.65
CA GLN A 128 11.74 -22.15 0.46
C GLN A 128 11.68 -20.97 -0.51
N TRP A 129 10.50 -20.42 -0.78
CA TRP A 129 10.35 -19.23 -1.60
C TRP A 129 11.11 -18.03 -1.02
N HIS A 130 10.99 -17.81 0.30
CA HIS A 130 11.72 -16.73 0.97
C HIS A 130 13.24 -16.91 0.86
N ARG A 131 13.73 -18.13 1.06
CA ARG A 131 15.15 -18.48 0.91
C ARG A 131 15.64 -18.22 -0.51
N GLU A 132 14.87 -18.62 -1.52
CA GLU A 132 15.22 -18.38 -2.92
C GLU A 132 15.25 -16.89 -3.26
N ARG A 133 14.29 -16.11 -2.74
CA ARG A 133 14.27 -14.65 -2.91
C ARG A 133 15.53 -14.00 -2.32
N LEU A 134 15.90 -14.40 -1.11
CA LEU A 134 17.13 -13.92 -0.46
C LEU A 134 18.38 -14.36 -1.23
N ALA A 135 18.43 -15.61 -1.68
CA ALA A 135 19.55 -16.12 -2.47
C ALA A 135 19.72 -15.34 -3.78
N ARG A 136 18.63 -15.00 -4.48
CA ARG A 136 18.68 -14.15 -5.69
C ARG A 136 19.24 -12.76 -5.36
N ARG A 137 18.78 -12.14 -4.26
CA ARG A 137 19.28 -10.83 -3.82
C ARG A 137 20.75 -10.88 -3.42
N LEU A 138 21.20 -11.94 -2.75
CA LEU A 138 22.61 -12.13 -2.43
C LEU A 138 23.46 -12.32 -3.70
N ARG A 139 22.97 -13.11 -4.66
CA ARG A 139 23.65 -13.29 -5.95
C ARG A 139 23.78 -11.97 -6.72
N SER A 140 22.74 -11.13 -6.72
CA SER A 140 22.81 -9.81 -7.37
C SER A 140 23.74 -8.84 -6.65
N LEU A 141 23.87 -8.95 -5.32
CA LEU A 141 24.75 -8.09 -4.53
C LEU A 141 26.21 -8.55 -4.50
N ARG A 142 26.48 -9.81 -4.83
CA ARG A 142 27.82 -10.42 -4.78
C ARG A 142 28.86 -9.67 -5.61
N PRO A 143 28.61 -9.28 -6.88
CA PRO A 143 29.61 -8.56 -7.68
C PRO A 143 30.03 -7.23 -7.05
N PHE A 144 29.11 -6.51 -6.40
CA PHE A 144 29.43 -5.25 -5.72
C PHE A 144 30.32 -5.49 -4.49
N GLY A 145 30.05 -6.57 -3.74
CA GLY A 145 30.90 -6.98 -2.62
C GLY A 145 32.29 -7.43 -3.07
N ASP A 146 32.38 -8.15 -4.18
CA ASP A 146 33.66 -8.56 -4.80
C ASP A 146 34.46 -7.32 -5.24
N TYR A 147 33.83 -6.42 -6.01
CA TYR A 147 34.44 -5.16 -6.43
C TYR A 147 34.94 -4.32 -5.25
N LEU A 148 34.15 -4.16 -4.19
CA LEU A 148 34.57 -3.38 -3.01
C LEU A 148 35.77 -4.02 -2.30
N ARG A 149 35.87 -5.34 -2.30
CA ARG A 149 37.04 -6.05 -1.75
C ARG A 149 38.26 -5.89 -2.65
N ASP A 150 38.09 -5.93 -3.97
CA ASP A 150 39.18 -5.70 -4.93
C ASP A 150 39.73 -4.27 -4.79
N VAL A 151 38.85 -3.28 -4.67
CA VAL A 151 39.24 -1.87 -4.40
C VAL A 151 39.93 -1.73 -3.05
N LEU A 152 39.44 -2.41 -2.00
CA LEU A 152 40.10 -2.41 -0.70
C LEU A 152 41.52 -2.97 -0.80
N ALA A 153 41.69 -4.09 -1.52
CA ALA A 153 42.98 -4.73 -1.73
C ALA A 153 43.94 -3.87 -2.57
N SER A 154 43.44 -3.18 -3.60
CA SER A 154 44.26 -2.30 -4.44
C SER A 154 44.68 -1.02 -3.72
N THR A 155 43.80 -0.47 -2.88
CA THR A 155 44.04 0.81 -2.20
C THR A 155 44.92 0.63 -0.97
N GLY A 156 44.76 -0.47 -0.22
CA GLY A 156 45.60 -0.82 0.94
C GLY A 156 45.54 0.15 2.13
N GLN A 157 44.70 1.19 2.06
CA GLN A 157 44.63 2.29 3.04
C GLN A 157 43.58 2.09 4.14
N PHE A 158 42.65 1.15 3.94
CA PHE A 158 41.54 0.92 4.87
C PHE A 158 41.59 -0.51 5.45
N GLN A 159 41.16 -0.66 6.69
CA GLN A 159 41.13 -1.96 7.38
C GLN A 159 40.01 -2.86 6.84
N ASP A 160 38.85 -2.28 6.54
CA ASP A 160 37.70 -2.98 5.99
C ASP A 160 36.90 -2.10 5.02
N VAL A 161 35.94 -2.73 4.32
CA VAL A 161 35.06 -2.05 3.36
C VAL A 161 34.19 -0.99 4.06
N LEU A 162 33.80 -1.20 5.33
CA LEU A 162 32.96 -0.26 6.07
C LEU A 162 33.70 1.04 6.36
N ALA A 163 34.94 0.98 6.85
CA ALA A 163 35.79 2.14 7.10
C ALA A 163 36.01 2.94 5.81
N MET A 164 36.25 2.24 4.69
CA MET A 164 36.35 2.87 3.36
C MET A 164 35.06 3.62 2.99
N LEU A 165 33.89 2.98 3.14
CA LEU A 165 32.60 3.61 2.82
C LEU A 165 32.26 4.80 3.73
N VAL A 166 32.61 4.73 5.01
CA VAL A 166 32.44 5.85 5.95
C VAL A 166 33.32 7.02 5.52
N HIS A 167 34.58 6.77 5.17
CA HIS A 167 35.48 7.81 4.68
C HIS A 167 34.94 8.44 3.37
N PHE A 168 34.50 7.63 2.42
CA PHE A 168 33.90 8.14 1.18
C PHE A 168 32.64 8.96 1.44
N ARG A 169 31.81 8.58 2.41
CA ARG A 169 30.64 9.37 2.79
C ARG A 169 31.05 10.76 3.28
N VAL A 170 32.01 10.83 4.21
CA VAL A 170 32.53 12.11 4.71
C VAL A 170 33.10 12.95 3.56
N LEU A 171 33.85 12.35 2.63
CA LEU A 171 34.36 13.05 1.46
C LEU A 171 33.23 13.56 0.54
N THR A 172 32.17 12.77 0.34
CA THR A 172 31.03 13.22 -0.49
C THR A 172 30.28 14.38 0.15
N GLU A 173 30.11 14.36 1.47
CA GLU A 173 29.50 15.45 2.23
C GLU A 173 30.38 16.70 2.19
N ALA A 174 31.69 16.56 2.41
CA ALA A 174 32.64 17.66 2.31
C ALA A 174 32.66 18.26 0.89
N ARG A 175 32.62 17.44 -0.16
CA ARG A 175 32.54 17.91 -1.55
C ARG A 175 31.27 18.71 -1.80
N ALA A 176 30.14 18.28 -1.25
CA ALA A 176 28.87 19.01 -1.38
C ALA A 176 28.94 20.37 -0.68
N ALA A 177 29.49 20.43 0.54
CA ALA A 177 29.68 21.70 1.26
C ALA A 177 30.60 22.66 0.50
N LEU A 178 31.76 22.18 0.01
CA LEU A 178 32.68 23.00 -0.78
C LEU A 178 32.05 23.49 -2.09
N ALA A 179 31.21 22.68 -2.74
CA ALA A 179 30.50 23.11 -3.94
C ALA A 179 29.53 24.26 -3.65
N GLN A 180 28.78 24.19 -2.53
CA GLN A 180 27.88 25.27 -2.11
C GLN A 180 28.65 26.56 -1.79
N GLU A 181 29.79 26.46 -1.09
CA GLU A 181 30.64 27.62 -0.82
C GLU A 181 31.22 28.23 -2.11
N ALA A 182 31.60 27.40 -3.07
CA ALA A 182 32.09 27.84 -4.37
C ALA A 182 31.00 28.58 -5.16
N GLU A 183 29.77 28.05 -5.19
CA GLU A 183 28.62 28.71 -5.81
C GLU A 183 28.34 30.07 -5.15
N ALA A 184 28.27 30.12 -3.81
CA ALA A 184 28.09 31.37 -3.09
C ALA A 184 29.23 32.38 -3.36
N GLY A 185 30.48 31.90 -3.50
CA GLY A 185 31.62 32.71 -3.89
C GLY A 185 31.47 33.28 -5.30
N GLN A 186 31.02 32.47 -6.27
CA GLN A 186 30.75 32.90 -7.64
C GLN A 186 29.65 33.96 -7.70
N GLU A 187 28.57 33.80 -6.93
CA GLU A 187 27.51 34.80 -6.83
C GLU A 187 28.03 36.13 -6.28
N ARG A 188 28.84 36.12 -5.21
CA ARG A 188 29.46 37.33 -4.67
C ARG A 188 30.38 38.01 -5.68
N LEU A 189 31.15 37.23 -6.44
CA LEU A 189 32.01 37.76 -7.50
C LEU A 189 31.17 38.37 -8.63
N ALA A 190 30.08 37.73 -9.04
CA ALA A 190 29.17 38.25 -10.05
C ALA A 190 28.52 39.56 -9.60
N GLN A 191 28.06 39.65 -8.35
CA GLN A 191 27.54 40.88 -7.76
C GLN A 191 28.61 41.98 -7.72
N GLY A 192 29.84 41.66 -7.32
CA GLY A 192 30.96 42.61 -7.31
C GLY A 192 31.27 43.15 -8.71
N ARG A 193 31.29 42.28 -9.73
CA ARG A 193 31.47 42.67 -11.14
C ARG A 193 30.34 43.55 -11.64
N ALA A 194 29.09 43.24 -11.30
CA ALA A 194 27.93 44.05 -11.67
C ALA A 194 28.01 45.46 -11.07
N ARG A 195 28.39 45.58 -9.79
CA ARG A 195 28.60 46.87 -9.13
C ARG A 195 29.74 47.67 -9.77
N LEU A 196 30.87 47.02 -10.08
CA LEU A 196 31.98 47.68 -10.76
C LEU A 196 31.56 48.22 -12.13
N HIS A 197 30.80 47.44 -12.91
CA HIS A 197 30.26 47.90 -14.18
C HIS A 197 29.34 49.10 -14.01
N GLN A 198 28.46 49.10 -13.01
CA GLN A 198 27.60 50.25 -12.70
C GLN A 198 28.41 51.52 -12.41
N TYR A 199 29.43 51.43 -11.55
CA TYR A 199 30.31 52.56 -11.26
C TYR A 199 31.08 53.05 -12.48
N GLN A 200 31.50 52.15 -13.37
CA GLN A 200 32.19 52.53 -14.61
C GLN A 200 31.27 53.27 -15.57
N GLU A 201 30.02 52.82 -15.71
CA GLU A 201 29.01 53.52 -16.51
C GLU A 201 28.69 54.89 -15.92
N GLU A 202 28.43 54.97 -14.62
CA GLU A 202 28.18 56.23 -13.90
C GLU A 202 29.34 57.22 -14.10
N ALA A 203 30.58 56.81 -13.82
CA ALA A 203 31.75 57.66 -14.02
C ALA A 203 31.93 58.08 -15.50
N SER A 204 31.64 57.20 -16.45
CA SER A 204 31.69 57.53 -17.88
C SER A 204 30.63 58.58 -18.24
N THR A 205 29.42 58.46 -17.71
CA THR A 205 28.37 59.47 -17.91
C THR A 205 28.73 60.83 -17.31
N GLU A 206 29.32 60.85 -16.11
CA GLU A 206 29.80 62.08 -15.46
C GLU A 206 30.94 62.73 -16.25
N LEU A 207 31.90 61.93 -16.75
CA LEU A 207 32.98 62.43 -17.61
C LEU A 207 32.44 63.01 -18.92
N LEU A 208 31.45 62.37 -19.53
CA LEU A 208 30.79 62.92 -20.73
C LEU A 208 30.03 64.22 -20.41
N GLY A 209 29.36 64.30 -19.25
CA GLY A 209 28.69 65.51 -18.78
C GLY A 209 29.65 66.67 -18.60
N THR A 210 30.72 66.47 -17.83
CA THR A 210 31.76 67.50 -17.59
C THR A 210 32.49 67.90 -18.86
N ASN A 211 32.78 66.96 -19.78
CA ASN A 211 33.40 67.29 -21.06
C ASN A 211 32.48 68.13 -21.96
N ASN A 212 31.17 67.83 -21.96
CA ASN A 212 30.19 68.65 -22.66
C ASN A 212 30.10 70.07 -22.06
N GLU A 213 30.08 70.21 -20.74
CA GLU A 213 30.12 71.52 -20.07
C GLU A 213 31.39 72.30 -20.41
N LEU A 214 32.54 71.63 -20.39
CA LEU A 214 33.82 72.22 -20.75
C LEU A 214 33.85 72.68 -22.21
N ALA A 215 33.29 71.88 -23.13
CA ALA A 215 33.13 72.28 -24.53
C ALA A 215 32.24 73.52 -24.66
N GLN A 216 31.11 73.58 -23.94
CA GLN A 216 30.24 74.76 -23.93
C GLN A 216 30.95 76.02 -23.40
N LEU A 217 31.72 75.90 -22.32
CA LEU A 217 32.49 77.00 -21.77
C LEU A 217 33.58 77.48 -22.73
N ARG A 218 34.27 76.57 -23.42
CA ARG A 218 35.25 76.93 -24.47
C ARG A 218 34.60 77.71 -25.60
N THR A 219 33.47 77.25 -26.13
CA THR A 219 32.75 77.96 -27.19
C THR A 219 32.33 79.36 -26.74
N ARG A 220 31.88 79.53 -25.49
CA ARG A 220 31.55 80.84 -24.92
C ARG A 220 32.77 81.75 -24.82
N LEU A 221 33.90 81.22 -24.35
CA LEU A 221 35.14 81.97 -24.24
C LEU A 221 35.68 82.39 -25.61
N GLU A 222 35.61 81.51 -26.61
CA GLU A 222 35.99 81.85 -27.98
C GLU A 222 35.09 82.94 -28.57
N ALA A 223 33.78 82.87 -28.32
CA ALA A 223 32.85 83.91 -28.75
C ALA A 223 33.14 85.27 -28.10
N THR A 224 33.35 85.31 -26.77
CA THR A 224 33.70 86.58 -26.10
C THR A 224 35.06 87.12 -26.55
N HIS A 225 36.04 86.25 -26.79
CA HIS A 225 37.33 86.65 -27.31
C HIS A 225 37.24 87.22 -28.74
N GLN A 226 36.39 86.63 -29.60
CA GLN A 226 36.09 87.18 -30.93
C GLN A 226 35.45 88.57 -30.82
N ASP A 227 34.50 88.77 -29.91
CA ASP A 227 33.87 90.08 -29.68
C ASP A 227 34.90 91.12 -29.21
N VAL A 228 35.77 90.76 -28.27
CA VAL A 228 36.84 91.66 -27.78
C VAL A 228 37.76 92.08 -28.93
N LEU A 229 38.23 91.13 -29.76
CA LEU A 229 39.07 91.43 -30.92
C LEU A 229 38.37 92.37 -31.92
N GLN A 230 37.06 92.21 -32.12
CA GLN A 230 36.28 93.12 -32.96
C GLN A 230 36.25 94.53 -32.38
N TRP A 231 36.00 94.68 -31.08
CA TRP A 231 35.98 95.98 -30.40
C TRP A 231 37.36 96.63 -30.38
N GLU A 232 38.43 95.88 -30.14
CA GLU A 232 39.81 96.37 -30.23
C GLU A 232 40.14 96.89 -31.63
N SER A 233 39.73 96.17 -32.68
CA SER A 233 39.90 96.62 -34.08
C SER A 233 39.09 97.89 -34.38
N CYS A 234 37.85 97.99 -33.89
CA CYS A 234 37.05 99.23 -33.96
C CYS A 234 37.73 100.40 -33.24
N TRP A 235 38.25 100.16 -32.04
CA TRP A 235 38.93 101.17 -31.23
C TRP A 235 40.24 101.62 -31.89
N ALA A 236 41.06 100.70 -32.39
CA ALA A 236 42.28 101.02 -33.13
C ALA A 236 41.99 101.86 -34.37
N ARG A 237 40.92 101.55 -35.12
CA ARG A 237 40.46 102.39 -36.24
C ARG A 237 40.04 103.79 -35.79
N ALA A 238 39.27 103.90 -34.70
CA ALA A 238 38.87 105.19 -34.14
C ALA A 238 40.09 106.01 -33.68
N GLN A 239 41.06 105.38 -33.02
CA GLN A 239 42.30 106.01 -32.57
C GLN A 239 43.18 106.46 -33.75
N SER A 240 43.34 105.61 -34.78
CA SER A 240 44.05 106.00 -36.01
C SER A 240 43.37 107.18 -36.70
N THR A 241 42.03 107.21 -36.71
CA THR A 241 41.28 108.34 -37.28
C THR A 241 41.46 109.61 -36.44
N ALA A 242 41.43 109.48 -35.11
CA ALA A 242 41.64 110.60 -34.19
C ALA A 242 43.05 111.19 -34.32
N THR A 243 44.09 110.34 -34.34
CA THR A 243 45.49 110.78 -34.55
C THR A 243 45.67 111.47 -35.89
N GLN A 244 45.06 110.95 -36.97
CA GLN A 244 45.07 111.61 -38.29
C GLN A 244 44.37 112.98 -38.25
N LYS A 245 43.20 113.09 -37.59
CA LYS A 245 42.51 114.37 -37.40
C LYS A 245 43.31 115.36 -36.55
N THR A 246 43.95 114.90 -35.48
CA THR A 246 44.82 115.73 -34.63
C THR A 246 46.04 116.22 -35.41
N LEU A 247 46.63 115.37 -36.25
CA LEU A 247 47.73 115.76 -37.15
C LEU A 247 47.28 116.82 -38.15
N LEU A 248 46.13 116.62 -38.82
CA LEU A 248 45.56 117.61 -39.74
C LEU A 248 45.26 118.93 -39.03
N LEU A 249 44.67 118.89 -37.84
CA LEU A 249 44.43 120.09 -37.03
C LEU A 249 45.75 120.80 -36.70
N GLY A 250 46.79 120.06 -36.28
CA GLY A 250 48.13 120.62 -36.03
C GLY A 250 48.74 121.25 -37.28
N GLN A 251 48.59 120.62 -38.45
CA GLN A 251 49.03 121.17 -39.74
C GLN A 251 48.28 122.45 -40.10
N ILE A 252 46.94 122.49 -39.91
CA ILE A 252 46.12 123.69 -40.13
C ILE A 252 46.56 124.80 -39.18
N LYS A 253 46.69 124.52 -37.88
CA LYS A 253 47.17 125.49 -36.88
C LYS A 253 48.53 126.07 -37.27
N LEU A 254 49.47 125.22 -37.70
CA LEU A 254 50.80 125.66 -38.16
C LEU A 254 50.72 126.51 -39.44
N ALA A 255 49.88 126.13 -40.39
CA ALA A 255 49.67 126.88 -41.63
C ALA A 255 49.05 128.27 -41.35
N VAL A 256 48.04 128.34 -40.46
CA VAL A 256 47.44 129.59 -39.99
C VAL A 256 48.48 130.46 -39.29
N LEU A 257 49.23 129.89 -38.34
CA LEU A 257 50.29 130.61 -37.64
C LEU A 257 51.36 131.14 -38.61
N ASN A 258 51.77 130.34 -39.59
CA ASN A 258 52.72 130.75 -40.62
C ASN A 258 52.16 131.91 -41.47
N LEU A 259 50.89 131.83 -41.89
CA LEU A 259 50.22 132.90 -42.63
C LEU A 259 50.09 134.19 -41.81
N PHE A 260 49.70 134.09 -40.53
CA PHE A 260 49.65 135.20 -39.59
C PHE A 260 51.01 135.85 -39.37
N GLN A 261 52.08 135.05 -39.23
CA GLN A 261 53.44 135.57 -39.13
C GLN A 261 53.87 136.27 -40.43
N LEU A 262 53.51 135.75 -41.60
CA LEU A 262 53.77 136.37 -42.91
C LEU A 262 52.99 137.69 -43.10
N SER A 263 51.71 137.74 -42.73
CA SER A 263 50.87 138.94 -42.87
C SER A 263 51.29 140.04 -41.87
N THR A 264 51.54 139.70 -40.60
CA THR A 264 52.06 140.65 -39.61
C THR A 264 53.46 141.17 -39.95
N ALA A 265 54.34 140.33 -40.52
CA ALA A 265 55.66 140.76 -41.00
C ALA A 265 55.59 141.72 -42.20
N ARG A 266 54.61 141.54 -43.10
CA ARG A 266 54.39 142.43 -44.25
C ARG A 266 53.64 143.73 -43.89
N LEU A 267 52.70 143.67 -42.95
CA LEU A 267 51.81 144.78 -42.59
C LEU A 267 52.26 145.60 -41.35
N ARG A 268 53.37 145.22 -40.68
CA ARG A 268 53.90 145.89 -39.46
C ARG A 268 52.87 146.05 -38.31
N ILE A 269 51.96 145.09 -38.18
CA ILE A 269 50.95 145.06 -37.10
C ILE A 269 51.58 144.42 -35.84
N PRO A 270 51.44 145.01 -34.63
CA PRO A 270 52.06 144.49 -33.41
C PRO A 270 51.50 143.11 -33.00
N ARG A 271 52.40 142.20 -32.59
CA ARG A 271 52.08 140.84 -32.13
C ARG A 271 51.44 140.88 -30.74
N ASN A 272 50.11 140.87 -30.66
CA ASN A 272 49.40 140.86 -29.37
C ASN A 272 48.51 139.61 -29.15
N VAL A 273 48.64 138.59 -29.99
CA VAL A 273 47.85 137.34 -29.91
C VAL A 273 48.74 136.17 -29.47
N ALA A 274 48.21 135.32 -28.59
CA ALA A 274 48.90 134.14 -28.09
C ALA A 274 49.16 133.10 -29.20
N MET A 275 50.30 132.43 -29.13
CA MET A 275 50.74 131.46 -30.14
C MET A 275 49.83 130.23 -30.25
N GLU A 276 49.05 129.92 -29.20
CA GLU A 276 48.19 128.74 -29.13
C GLU A 276 46.73 129.00 -29.56
N ASP A 277 46.33 130.28 -29.65
CA ASP A 277 44.96 130.67 -30.00
C ASP A 277 44.82 130.85 -31.52
N THR A 278 44.28 129.81 -32.16
CA THR A 278 44.21 129.73 -33.62
C THR A 278 43.04 130.55 -34.19
N GLU A 279 41.96 130.73 -33.42
CA GLU A 279 40.80 131.53 -33.85
C GLU A 279 41.15 133.01 -33.88
N ALA A 280 41.77 133.52 -32.81
CA ALA A 280 42.23 134.90 -32.74
C ALA A 280 43.33 135.23 -33.80
N GLN A 281 44.09 134.24 -34.25
CA GLN A 281 45.06 134.41 -35.34
C GLN A 281 44.36 134.56 -36.70
N LEU A 282 43.34 133.75 -36.98
CA LEU A 282 42.54 133.85 -38.21
C LEU A 282 41.79 135.18 -38.30
N ASP A 283 41.26 135.69 -37.19
CA ASP A 283 40.55 136.98 -37.16
C ASP A 283 41.46 138.18 -37.45
N MET A 284 42.78 137.99 -37.41
CA MET A 284 43.79 139.02 -37.69
C MET A 284 44.47 138.90 -39.07
N VAL A 285 44.27 137.79 -39.79
CA VAL A 285 44.78 137.58 -41.16
C VAL A 285 43.77 138.05 -42.18
#